data_AF-A0A1B3SLH3-F1
#
_entry.id   AF-A0A1B3SLH3-F1
#
_cell.length_a   1.000
_cell.length_b   1.000
_cell.length_c   1.000
_cell.angle_alpha   90.00
_cell.angle_beta   90.00
_cell.angle_gamma   90.00
#
_symmetry.space_group_name_H-M   'P 1'
#
loop_
_entity.id
_entity.type
_entity.pdbx_description
1 polymer ?
#
loop_
_entity_poly.entity_id
_entity_poly.type
_entity_poly.pdbx_seq_one_letter_code
_entity_poly.pdbx_strand_id
1 'polypeptide(L)'
;MNKNINFENRIKFFMIGILVVLVFDGAVMSSIFVRNIIYFSKGMILEPSLQLIPLLAMIIIFSLELRLFLKYTICLKKIKDQKDAKIKSLDYVASINPKIYKVEMILIYIMCSLLALMGGIGIAPLVFIIKGDKAYRIWKSQQPKEEKVKTVKLTFNHIK
;
A
#
# COMPACT_ATOMS: atom_id res chain seq x y z
N MET A 1 27.40 -12.29 -12.08
CA MET A 1 26.74 -13.48 -11.48
C MET A 1 25.31 -13.10 -11.08
N ASN A 2 24.34 -13.31 -11.97
CA ASN A 2 22.95 -12.88 -11.80
C ASN A 2 22.28 -13.77 -10.74
N LYS A 3 22.24 -13.32 -9.48
CA LYS A 3 21.24 -13.82 -8.52
C LYS A 3 19.90 -13.58 -9.20
N ASN A 4 19.18 -14.66 -9.51
CA ASN A 4 17.84 -14.62 -10.06
C ASN A 4 16.95 -13.94 -9.00
N ILE A 5 16.88 -12.60 -9.03
CA ILE A 5 16.11 -11.84 -8.05
C ILE A 5 14.67 -12.21 -8.35
N ASN A 6 14.08 -13.01 -7.47
CA ASN A 6 12.66 -13.35 -7.57
C ASN A 6 11.83 -12.10 -7.23
N PHE A 7 11.67 -11.23 -8.23
CA PHE A 7 10.94 -9.97 -8.14
C PHE A 7 9.50 -10.21 -7.67
N GLU A 8 8.87 -11.25 -8.21
CA GLU A 8 7.53 -11.72 -7.86
C GLU A 8 7.36 -11.96 -6.36
N ASN A 9 8.29 -12.67 -5.71
CA ASN A 9 8.21 -12.90 -4.27
C ASN A 9 8.41 -11.62 -3.47
N ARG A 10 9.30 -10.72 -3.92
CA ARG A 10 9.51 -9.43 -3.24
C ARG A 10 8.28 -8.52 -3.33
N ILE A 11 7.60 -8.49 -4.48
CA ILE A 11 6.34 -7.75 -4.64
C ILE A 11 5.20 -8.43 -3.84
N LYS A 12 5.20 -9.76 -3.73
CA LYS A 12 4.26 -10.45 -2.82
C LYS A 12 4.45 -9.98 -1.37
N PHE A 13 5.69 -9.99 -0.86
CA PHE A 13 5.97 -9.53 0.51
C PHE A 13 5.68 -8.05 0.69
N PHE A 14 5.95 -7.22 -0.32
CA PHE A 14 5.58 -5.82 -0.36
C PHE A 14 4.07 -5.61 -0.10
N MET A 15 3.23 -6.33 -0.85
CA MET A 15 1.77 -6.22 -0.70
C MET A 15 1.27 -6.82 0.61
N ILE A 16 1.92 -7.87 1.13
CA ILE A 16 1.65 -8.38 2.48
C ILE A 16 2.00 -7.31 3.53
N GLY A 17 3.12 -6.60 3.35
CA GLY A 17 3.50 -5.49 4.21
C GLY A 17 2.42 -4.40 4.26
N ILE A 18 1.92 -3.97 3.10
CA ILE A 18 0.81 -3.01 3.00
C ILE A 18 -0.45 -3.56 3.69
N LEU A 19 -0.79 -4.83 3.47
CA LEU A 19 -1.96 -5.45 4.11
C LEU A 19 -1.85 -5.44 5.64
N VAL A 20 -0.66 -5.74 6.18
CA VAL A 20 -0.42 -5.71 7.63
C VAL A 20 -0.64 -4.29 8.16
N VAL A 21 -0.07 -3.28 7.53
CA VAL A 21 -0.27 -1.86 7.92
C VAL A 21 -1.75 -1.52 7.90
N LEU A 22 -2.45 -1.88 6.83
CA LEU A 22 -3.88 -1.63 6.68
C LEU A 22 -4.71 -2.26 7.82
N VAL A 23 -4.41 -3.51 8.20
CA VAL A 23 -5.09 -4.15 9.35
C VAL A 23 -4.82 -3.41 10.65
N PHE A 24 -3.59 -2.98 10.89
CA PHE A 24 -3.23 -2.22 12.10
C PHE A 24 -3.89 -0.84 12.13
N ASP A 25 -3.86 -0.10 11.03
CA ASP A 25 -4.51 1.20 10.90
C ASP A 25 -6.02 1.08 11.10
N GLY A 26 -6.64 0.03 10.54
CA GLY A 26 -8.03 -0.30 10.78
C GLY A 26 -8.32 -0.56 12.26
N ALA A 27 -7.46 -1.33 12.95
CA ALA A 27 -7.61 -1.60 14.38
C ALA A 27 -7.48 -0.32 15.24
N VAL A 28 -6.52 0.55 14.93
CA VAL A 28 -6.34 1.84 15.61
C VAL A 28 -7.55 2.75 15.38
N MET A 29 -8.02 2.85 14.14
CA MET A 29 -9.21 3.62 13.77
C MET A 29 -10.45 3.11 14.52
N SER A 30 -10.69 1.80 14.54
CA SER A 30 -11.79 1.20 15.30
C SER A 30 -11.66 1.44 16.81
N SER A 31 -10.44 1.40 17.37
CA SER A 31 -10.20 1.69 18.78
C SER A 31 -10.54 3.14 19.16
N ILE A 32 -10.15 4.12 18.34
CA ILE A 32 -10.50 5.53 18.52
C ILE A 32 -12.01 5.71 18.38
N PHE A 33 -12.62 5.09 17.37
CA PHE A 33 -14.06 5.17 17.13
C PHE A 33 -14.87 4.66 18.32
N VAL A 34 -14.53 3.49 18.87
CA VAL A 34 -15.21 2.93 20.05
C VAL A 34 -15.03 3.82 21.28
N ARG A 35 -13.83 4.38 21.50
CA ARG A 35 -13.59 5.33 22.61
C ARG A 35 -14.44 6.58 22.48
N ASN A 36 -14.58 7.13 21.28
CA ASN A 36 -15.44 8.29 21.04
C ASN A 36 -16.91 8.00 21.38
N ILE A 37 -17.42 6.82 21.03
CA ILE A 37 -18.78 6.39 21.42
C ILE A 37 -18.91 6.33 22.95
N ILE A 38 -17.94 5.75 23.65
CA ILE A 38 -17.96 5.64 25.11
C ILE A 38 -17.95 7.03 25.76
N TYR A 39 -17.06 7.93 25.34
CA TYR A 39 -16.99 9.29 25.90
C TYR A 39 -18.27 10.07 25.64
N PHE A 40 -18.83 9.95 24.44
CA PHE A 40 -20.12 10.56 24.12
C PHE A 40 -21.24 10.02 25.02
N SER A 41 -21.27 8.70 25.28
CA SER A 41 -22.25 8.09 26.20
C SER A 41 -22.12 8.54 27.65
N LYS A 42 -20.94 9.01 28.06
CA LYS A 42 -20.67 9.58 29.39
C LYS A 42 -20.94 11.08 29.48
N GLY A 43 -21.43 11.71 28.40
CA GLY A 43 -21.65 13.16 28.35
C GLY A 43 -20.37 13.99 28.23
N MET A 44 -19.23 13.35 27.96
CA MET A 44 -17.93 14.00 27.79
C MET A 44 -17.77 14.43 26.33
N ILE A 45 -17.95 15.73 26.04
CA ILE A 45 -17.99 16.26 24.65
C ILE A 45 -16.62 16.76 24.17
N LEU A 46 -15.76 17.20 25.10
CA LEU A 46 -14.47 17.79 24.76
C LEU A 46 -13.49 16.74 24.21
N GLU A 47 -13.43 15.56 24.85
CA GLU A 47 -12.52 14.48 24.51
C GLU A 47 -12.81 13.86 23.13
N PRO A 48 -14.06 13.57 22.75
CA PRO A 48 -14.40 13.18 21.38
C PRO A 48 -14.06 14.24 20.34
N SER A 49 -14.28 15.52 20.66
CA SER A 49 -14.02 16.62 19.74
C SER A 49 -12.53 16.73 19.40
N LEU A 50 -11.65 16.58 20.40
CA LEU A 50 -10.20 16.55 20.19
C LEU A 50 -9.75 15.30 19.41
N GLN A 51 -10.40 14.16 19.61
CA GLN A 51 -10.11 12.91 18.89
C GLN A 51 -10.66 12.87 17.46
N LEU A 52 -11.51 13.82 17.07
CA LEU A 52 -12.06 13.88 15.71
C LEU A 52 -10.97 14.19 14.66
N ILE A 53 -10.04 15.09 14.98
CA ILE A 53 -8.93 15.46 14.09
C ILE A 53 -8.04 14.24 13.75
N PRO A 54 -7.49 13.49 14.74
CA PRO A 54 -6.70 12.31 14.43
C PRO A 54 -7.53 11.20 13.76
N LEU A 55 -8.83 11.08 14.08
CA LEU A 55 -9.71 10.12 13.41
C LEU A 55 -9.87 10.44 11.91
N LEU A 56 -10.11 11.70 11.55
CA LEU A 56 -10.21 12.13 10.16
C LEU A 56 -8.88 11.92 9.40
N ALA A 57 -7.75 12.24 10.03
CA ALA A 57 -6.44 11.99 9.45
C ALA A 57 -6.23 10.49 9.17
N MET A 58 -6.54 9.61 10.13
CA MET A 58 -6.45 8.16 9.97
C MET A 58 -7.37 7.64 8.87
N ILE A 59 -8.60 8.15 8.75
CA ILE A 59 -9.53 7.77 7.67
C ILE A 59 -8.95 8.09 6.30
N ILE A 60 -8.33 9.28 6.14
CA ILE A 60 -7.72 9.69 4.87
C ILE A 60 -6.55 8.76 4.52
N ILE A 61 -5.66 8.48 5.49
CA ILE A 61 -4.51 7.59 5.31
C ILE A 61 -4.98 6.18 4.93
N PHE A 62 -5.86 5.60 5.74
CA PHE A 62 -6.42 4.26 5.51
C PHE A 62 -7.10 4.15 4.15
N SER A 63 -7.84 5.19 3.73
CA SER A 63 -8.50 5.22 2.41
C SER A 63 -7.51 5.20 1.25
N LEU A 64 -6.38 5.89 1.38
CA LEU A 64 -5.32 5.91 0.36
C LEU A 64 -4.61 4.54 0.27
N GLU A 65 -4.27 3.94 1.41
CA GLU A 65 -3.64 2.61 1.44
C GLU A 65 -4.58 1.53 0.90
N LEU A 66 -5.85 1.57 1.31
CA LEU A 66 -6.88 0.67 0.82
C LEU A 66 -7.08 0.82 -0.69
N ARG A 67 -7.07 2.04 -1.21
CA ARG A 67 -7.16 2.29 -2.65
C ARG A 67 -6.00 1.65 -3.42
N LEU A 68 -4.77 1.82 -2.93
CA LEU A 68 -3.58 1.20 -3.54
C LEU A 68 -3.71 -0.33 -3.54
N PHE A 69 -4.07 -0.91 -2.39
CA PHE A 69 -4.24 -2.35 -2.22
C PHE A 69 -5.34 -2.93 -3.12
N LEU A 70 -6.50 -2.28 -3.20
CA LEU A 70 -7.61 -2.71 -4.04
C LEU A 70 -7.27 -2.64 -5.53
N LYS A 71 -6.68 -1.52 -5.99
CA LYS A 71 -6.26 -1.38 -7.39
C LYS A 71 -5.25 -2.45 -7.80
N TYR A 72 -4.27 -2.72 -6.93
CA TYR A 72 -3.32 -3.79 -7.15
C TYR A 72 -4.02 -5.15 -7.27
N THR A 73 -4.91 -5.48 -6.33
CA THR A 73 -5.58 -6.78 -6.28
C THR A 73 -6.52 -6.99 -7.48
N ILE A 74 -7.25 -5.94 -7.87
CA ILE A 74 -8.11 -5.96 -9.07
C ILE A 74 -7.25 -6.19 -10.33
N CYS A 75 -6.14 -5.46 -10.47
CA CYS A 75 -5.24 -5.63 -11.61
C CYS A 75 -4.65 -7.06 -11.64
N LEU A 76 -4.15 -7.54 -10.49
CA LEU A 76 -3.57 -8.88 -10.36
C LEU A 76 -4.56 -9.98 -10.73
N LYS A 77 -5.84 -9.83 -10.34
CA LYS A 77 -6.89 -10.80 -10.71
C LYS A 77 -7.10 -10.87 -12.22
N LYS A 78 -6.94 -9.75 -12.94
CA LYS A 78 -7.11 -9.70 -14.41
C LYS A 78 -5.94 -10.29 -15.18
N ILE A 79 -4.72 -10.19 -14.68
CA ILE A 79 -3.50 -10.64 -15.38
C ILE A 79 -2.79 -11.82 -14.69
N LYS A 80 -3.51 -12.57 -13.84
CA LYS A 80 -2.96 -13.62 -12.96
C LYS A 80 -2.10 -14.66 -13.70
N ASP A 81 -2.48 -15.01 -14.92
CA ASP A 81 -1.83 -16.06 -15.72
C ASP A 81 -0.64 -15.55 -16.54
N GLN A 82 -0.35 -14.24 -16.51
CA GLN A 82 0.81 -13.68 -17.20
C GLN A 82 2.10 -13.88 -16.40
N LYS A 83 3.20 -14.11 -17.12
CA LYS A 83 4.53 -14.05 -16.51
C LYS A 83 4.77 -12.66 -15.89
N ASP A 84 5.30 -12.64 -14.68
CA ASP A 84 5.60 -11.43 -13.91
C ASP A 84 4.33 -10.60 -13.56
N ALA A 85 3.18 -11.28 -13.36
CA ALA A 85 1.89 -10.65 -13.07
C ALA A 85 1.93 -9.67 -11.90
N LYS A 86 2.59 -10.01 -10.78
CA LYS A 86 2.58 -9.14 -9.58
C LYS A 86 3.34 -7.85 -9.82
N ILE A 87 4.50 -7.91 -10.44
CA ILE A 87 5.29 -6.71 -10.70
C ILE A 87 4.67 -5.85 -11.81
N LYS A 88 4.06 -6.48 -12.82
CA LYS A 88 3.28 -5.77 -13.84
C LYS A 88 2.03 -5.09 -13.25
N SER A 89 1.34 -5.72 -12.31
CA SER A 89 0.20 -5.09 -11.62
C SER A 89 0.65 -3.88 -10.81
N LEU A 90 1.77 -3.97 -10.10
CA LEU A 90 2.32 -2.83 -9.36
C LEU A 90 2.76 -1.70 -10.32
N ASP A 91 3.42 -2.03 -11.42
CA ASP A 91 3.82 -1.05 -12.43
C ASP A 91 2.61 -0.36 -13.06
N TYR A 92 1.56 -1.11 -13.37
CA TYR A 92 0.31 -0.57 -13.87
C TYR A 92 -0.27 0.46 -12.90
N VAL A 93 -0.42 0.10 -11.61
CA VAL A 93 -0.93 1.02 -10.59
C VAL A 93 -0.05 2.29 -10.47
N ALA A 94 1.26 2.12 -10.49
CA ALA A 94 2.21 3.24 -10.46
C ALA A 94 2.18 4.12 -11.72
N SER A 95 1.85 3.54 -12.88
CA SER A 95 1.81 4.25 -14.17
C SER A 95 0.55 5.09 -14.38
N ILE A 96 -0.60 4.68 -13.82
CA ILE A 96 -1.87 5.40 -14.01
C ILE A 96 -1.83 6.76 -13.30
N ASN A 97 -1.29 6.81 -12.08
CA ASN A 97 -1.22 8.04 -11.28
C ASN A 97 0.11 8.15 -10.52
N PRO A 98 1.21 8.55 -11.18
CA PRO A 98 2.54 8.52 -10.57
C PRO A 98 2.69 9.48 -9.38
N LYS A 99 2.00 10.64 -9.41
CA LYS A 99 2.00 11.60 -8.30
C LYS A 99 1.34 11.02 -7.06
N ILE A 100 0.15 10.41 -7.22
CA ILE A 100 -0.61 9.81 -6.12
C ILE A 100 0.15 8.61 -5.55
N TYR A 101 0.68 7.73 -6.42
CA TYR A 101 1.47 6.59 -6.00
C TYR A 101 2.68 7.00 -5.14
N LYS A 102 3.37 8.09 -5.50
CA LYS A 102 4.49 8.59 -4.70
C LYS A 102 4.04 9.05 -3.31
N VAL A 103 2.89 9.70 -3.20
CA VAL A 103 2.32 10.13 -1.92
C VAL A 103 1.89 8.93 -1.08
N GLU A 104 1.16 7.97 -1.68
CA GLU A 104 0.73 6.72 -1.03
C GLU A 104 1.94 5.98 -0.45
N MET A 105 3.03 5.85 -1.21
CA MET A 105 4.26 5.21 -0.75
C MET A 105 4.90 5.93 0.44
N ILE A 106 4.96 7.27 0.43
CA ILE A 106 5.52 8.06 1.54
C ILE A 106 4.68 7.84 2.81
N LEU A 107 3.35 7.88 2.69
CA LEU A 107 2.44 7.66 3.82
C LEU A 107 2.63 6.26 4.41
N ILE A 108 2.70 5.22 3.58
CA ILE A 108 2.95 3.84 4.01
C ILE A 108 4.28 3.73 4.77
N TYR A 109 5.34 4.41 4.33
CA TYR A 109 6.61 4.42 5.05
C TYR A 109 6.50 5.10 6.42
N ILE A 110 5.78 6.21 6.51
CA ILE A 110 5.54 6.92 7.77
C ILE A 110 4.73 6.03 8.72
N MET A 111 3.64 5.43 8.26
CA MET A 111 2.80 4.54 9.08
C MET A 111 3.56 3.31 9.56
N CYS A 112 4.34 2.67 8.69
CA CYS A 112 5.23 1.58 9.10
C CYS A 112 6.23 1.99 10.18
N SER A 113 6.77 3.20 10.08
CA SER A 113 7.73 3.72 11.05
C SER A 113 7.04 4.01 12.39
N LEU A 114 5.85 4.60 12.38
CA LEU A 114 5.03 4.79 13.58
C LEU A 114 4.67 3.45 14.24
N LEU A 115 4.23 2.47 13.45
CA LEU A 115 3.92 1.13 13.92
C LEU A 115 5.15 0.42 14.51
N ALA A 116 6.32 0.63 13.92
CA ALA A 116 7.58 0.10 14.45
C ALA A 116 7.91 0.74 15.81
N LEU A 117 7.68 2.04 15.97
CA LEU A 117 7.90 2.76 17.23
C LEU A 117 6.90 2.35 18.32
N MET A 118 5.65 2.04 17.97
CA MET A 118 4.59 1.74 18.94
C MET A 118 4.65 0.32 19.54
N GLY A 119 5.41 -0.61 18.94
CA GLY A 119 5.48 -1.97 19.48
C GLY A 119 6.41 -2.93 18.75
N GLY A 120 7.35 -2.45 17.92
CA GLY A 120 8.31 -3.28 17.19
C GLY A 120 7.73 -4.13 16.05
N ILE A 121 6.41 -4.37 16.06
CA ILE A 121 5.70 -5.17 15.05
C ILE A 121 5.82 -4.54 13.66
N GLY A 122 5.92 -3.22 13.55
CA GLY A 122 6.08 -2.51 12.28
C GLY A 122 7.42 -2.71 11.56
N ILE A 123 8.44 -3.28 12.21
CA ILE A 123 9.75 -3.50 11.58
C ILE A 123 9.65 -4.49 10.41
N ALA A 124 8.89 -5.58 10.58
CA ALA A 124 8.71 -6.59 9.53
C ALA A 124 8.04 -6.04 8.26
N PRO A 125 6.85 -5.39 8.32
CA PRO A 125 6.23 -4.80 7.14
C PRO A 125 7.10 -3.69 6.54
N LEU A 126 7.79 -2.87 7.35
CA LEU A 126 8.74 -1.87 6.85
C LEU A 126 9.84 -2.49 5.99
N VAL A 127 10.48 -3.56 6.47
CA VAL A 127 11.51 -4.28 5.71
C VAL A 127 10.97 -4.87 4.41
N PHE A 128 9.75 -5.40 4.43
CA PHE A 128 9.10 -5.93 3.23
C PHE A 128 8.80 -4.83 2.20
N ILE A 129 8.33 -3.67 2.66
CA ILE A 129 8.03 -2.52 1.81
C ILE A 129 9.31 -1.98 1.17
N ILE A 130 10.39 -1.78 1.95
CA ILE A 130 11.69 -1.32 1.43
C ILE A 130 12.24 -2.30 0.39
N LYS A 131 12.26 -3.60 0.72
CA LYS A 131 12.80 -4.63 -0.18
C LYS A 131 11.96 -4.77 -1.46
N GLY A 132 10.66 -4.56 -1.37
CA GLY A 132 9.73 -4.54 -2.49
C GLY A 132 9.92 -3.35 -3.42
N ASP A 133 9.94 -2.13 -2.88
CA ASP A 133 10.14 -0.90 -3.67
C ASP A 133 11.50 -0.93 -4.38
N LYS A 134 12.55 -1.38 -3.69
CA LYS A 134 13.87 -1.55 -4.32
C LYS A 134 13.83 -2.55 -5.47
N ALA A 135 13.10 -3.66 -5.31
CA ALA A 135 12.95 -4.66 -6.37
C ALA A 135 12.18 -4.11 -7.57
N TYR A 136 11.10 -3.36 -7.33
CA TYR A 136 10.33 -2.68 -8.37
C TYR A 136 11.18 -1.69 -9.17
N ARG A 137 11.97 -0.85 -8.50
CA ARG A 137 12.86 0.12 -9.16
C ARG A 137 13.92 -0.55 -10.02
N ILE A 138 14.53 -1.63 -9.53
CA ILE A 138 15.53 -2.41 -10.28
C ILE A 138 14.88 -2.99 -11.54
N TRP A 139 13.74 -3.67 -11.41
CA TRP A 139 13.03 -4.22 -12.56
C TRP A 139 12.64 -3.14 -13.59
N LYS A 140 12.14 -1.99 -13.14
CA LYS A 140 11.76 -0.88 -14.02
C LYS A 140 12.94 -0.26 -14.77
N SER A 141 14.15 -0.33 -14.20
CA SER A 141 15.39 0.13 -14.83
C SER A 141 15.93 -0.86 -15.88
N GLN A 142 15.59 -2.15 -15.75
CA GLN A 142 16.00 -3.21 -16.66
C GLN A 142 15.10 -3.34 -17.90
N GLN A 143 13.90 -2.76 -17.86
CA GLN A 143 12.95 -2.74 -18.97
C GLN A 143 13.39 -1.74 -20.08
N PRO A 144 13.62 -2.20 -21.32
CA PRO A 144 13.96 -1.30 -22.44
C PRO A 144 12.82 -0.30 -22.71
N LYS A 145 13.18 0.92 -23.13
CA LYS A 145 12.22 2.05 -23.29
C LYS A 145 11.04 1.73 -24.22
N GLU A 146 11.18 0.80 -25.16
CA GLU A 146 10.16 0.42 -26.15
C GLU A 146 9.09 -0.54 -25.60
N GLU A 147 9.43 -1.37 -24.61
CA GLU A 147 8.49 -2.32 -24.02
C GLU A 147 7.49 -1.59 -23.10
N LYS A 148 7.93 -0.47 -22.48
CA LYS A 148 7.10 0.39 -21.62
C LYS A 148 5.82 0.91 -22.31
N VAL A 149 5.85 1.13 -23.62
CA VAL A 149 4.67 1.63 -24.37
C VAL A 149 3.74 0.49 -24.77
N LYS A 150 4.29 -0.70 -25.06
CA LYS A 150 3.52 -1.90 -25.45
C LYS A 150 2.86 -2.59 -24.24
N THR A 151 3.54 -2.74 -23.10
CA THR A 151 2.97 -3.40 -21.92
C THR A 151 1.76 -2.64 -21.39
N VAL A 152 1.83 -1.31 -21.39
CA VAL A 152 0.69 -0.45 -21.05
C VAL A 152 -0.46 -0.71 -22.03
N LYS A 153 -0.26 -0.56 -23.35
CA LYS A 153 -1.32 -0.77 -24.36
C LYS A 153 -1.93 -2.19 -24.37
N LEU A 154 -1.14 -3.25 -24.22
CA LEU A 154 -1.62 -4.65 -24.22
C LEU A 154 -2.43 -5.00 -22.97
N THR A 155 -2.04 -4.45 -21.80
CA THR A 155 -2.83 -4.61 -20.58
C THR A 155 -4.17 -3.88 -20.70
N PHE A 156 -4.21 -2.76 -21.44
CA PHE A 156 -5.42 -1.95 -21.64
C PHE A 156 -6.45 -2.54 -22.63
N ASN A 157 -6.04 -3.26 -23.67
CA ASN A 157 -6.99 -3.86 -24.62
C ASN A 157 -7.82 -5.02 -24.03
N HIS A 158 -7.41 -5.60 -22.91
CA HIS A 158 -8.15 -6.64 -22.19
C HIS A 158 -8.91 -6.13 -20.95
N ILE A 159 -8.93 -4.81 -20.71
CA ILE A 159 -9.52 -4.20 -19.50
C ILE A 159 -10.81 -3.40 -19.80
N LYS A 160 -11.21 -3.22 -21.07
CA LYS A 160 -12.51 -2.65 -21.45
C LYS A 160 -13.66 -3.58 -21.09
#